data_AF-A0A6A6MGT9-F1
#
_entry.id   AF-A0A6A6MGT9-F1
#
_cell.length_a   1.000
_cell.length_b   1.000
_cell.length_c   1.000
_cell.angle_alpha   90.00
_cell.angle_beta   90.00
_cell.angle_gamma   90.00
#
_symmetry.space_group_name_H-M   'P 1'
#
loop_
_entity.id
_entity.type
_entity.pdbx_description
1 polymer ?
#
loop_
_entity_poly.entity_id
_entity_poly.type
_entity_poly.pdbx_seq_one_letter_code
_entity_poly.pdbx_strand_id
1 'polypeptide(L)'
;MERPMKRNPAYKGKWQAPLIDNPNYKGIWKPQEIPNPNYFELEEPDFEPIAAIGIEIWTMQDGILFGNILIADDEKVAESLRQTKWKVKFDVEKEKQKAEDAVSGTDGLSGIQKKVFDLLYQIADIPFLSQHKDKIIDIIERAEKQPNLTLGILISIVIVIFTVILKIIFGGKKPAKVEDKPAPVAETSNKEGTSGEKAEENEKEDDAAAAAPRRRRREN
;
A
#
# COMPACT_ATOMS: atom_id res chain seq x y z
N MET A 1 -37.36 -20.36 -60.67
CA MET A 1 -37.86 -20.10 -59.30
C MET A 1 -37.82 -21.40 -58.54
N GLU A 2 -37.02 -21.47 -57.48
CA GLU A 2 -36.96 -22.64 -56.60
C GLU A 2 -38.10 -22.56 -55.57
N ARG A 3 -38.65 -23.70 -55.15
CA ARG A 3 -39.75 -23.73 -54.17
C ARG A 3 -39.18 -23.54 -52.75
N PRO A 4 -39.77 -22.69 -51.91
CA PRO A 4 -39.28 -22.48 -50.55
C PRO A 4 -39.39 -23.79 -49.73
N MET A 5 -38.25 -24.25 -49.22
CA MET A 5 -38.17 -25.48 -48.42
C MET A 5 -38.81 -25.27 -47.04
N LYS A 6 -39.91 -25.98 -46.76
CA LYS A 6 -40.60 -25.95 -45.47
C LYS A 6 -39.97 -26.98 -44.52
N ARG A 7 -39.65 -26.59 -43.28
CA ARG A 7 -39.17 -27.52 -42.25
C ARG A 7 -40.22 -28.62 -42.03
N ASN A 8 -39.81 -29.89 -42.14
CA ASN A 8 -40.69 -31.04 -41.91
C ASN A 8 -41.11 -31.09 -40.42
N PRO A 9 -42.40 -30.92 -40.07
CA PRO A 9 -42.85 -30.96 -38.68
C PRO A 9 -42.78 -32.36 -38.05
N ALA A 10 -42.68 -33.43 -38.86
CA ALA A 10 -42.52 -34.80 -38.37
C ALA A 10 -41.05 -35.19 -38.09
N TYR A 11 -40.08 -34.33 -38.44
CA TYR A 11 -38.66 -34.62 -38.18
C TYR A 11 -38.30 -34.37 -36.71
N LYS A 12 -38.09 -35.46 -35.96
CA LYS A 12 -37.78 -35.44 -34.52
C LYS A 12 -36.27 -35.39 -34.22
N GLY A 13 -35.43 -35.04 -35.20
CA GLY A 13 -33.97 -35.14 -35.09
C GLY A 13 -33.44 -36.53 -35.47
N LYS A 14 -32.15 -36.76 -35.22
CA LYS A 14 -31.55 -38.10 -35.32
C LYS A 14 -32.08 -38.95 -34.17
N TRP A 15 -32.45 -40.20 -34.44
CA TRP A 15 -32.85 -41.13 -33.39
C TRP A 15 -31.69 -41.38 -32.42
N GLN A 16 -32.01 -41.42 -31.13
CA GLN A 16 -31.08 -41.77 -30.05
C GLN A 16 -31.68 -42.93 -29.26
N ALA A 17 -30.86 -43.94 -28.97
CA ALA A 17 -31.24 -45.05 -28.11
C ALA A 17 -31.41 -44.54 -26.66
N PRO A 18 -32.36 -45.08 -25.88
CA PRO A 18 -32.36 -44.86 -24.44
C PRO A 18 -31.08 -45.44 -23.83
N LEU A 19 -30.52 -44.77 -22.83
CA LEU A 19 -29.44 -45.35 -22.03
C LEU A 19 -30.05 -46.47 -21.18
N ILE A 20 -29.39 -47.64 -21.20
CA ILE A 20 -29.76 -48.81 -20.41
C ILE A 20 -28.58 -49.11 -19.50
N ASP A 21 -28.83 -49.30 -18.20
CA ASP A 21 -27.80 -49.67 -17.25
C ASP A 21 -27.16 -51.01 -17.63
N ASN A 22 -25.83 -51.05 -17.68
CA ASN A 22 -25.11 -52.26 -18.05
C ASN A 22 -25.09 -53.26 -16.88
N PRO A 23 -25.77 -54.42 -16.95
CA PRO A 23 -25.80 -55.40 -15.87
C PRO A 23 -24.42 -56.05 -15.61
N ASN A 24 -23.47 -55.91 -16.55
CA ASN A 24 -22.09 -56.38 -16.38
C ASN A 24 -21.15 -55.33 -15.78
N TYR A 25 -21.65 -54.15 -15.40
CA TYR A 25 -20.82 -53.11 -14.78
C TYR A 25 -20.45 -53.49 -13.34
N LYS A 26 -19.15 -53.75 -13.12
CA LYS A 26 -18.59 -54.17 -11.83
C LYS A 26 -18.18 -53.00 -10.93
N GLY A 27 -18.70 -51.80 -11.18
CA GLY A 27 -18.21 -50.56 -10.59
C GLY A 27 -16.93 -50.05 -11.26
N ILE A 28 -16.40 -48.95 -10.71
CA ILE A 28 -15.11 -48.39 -11.13
C ILE A 28 -14.01 -49.35 -10.67
N TRP A 29 -13.15 -49.79 -11.59
CA TRP A 29 -12.01 -50.65 -11.26
C TRP A 29 -11.10 -49.97 -10.22
N LYS A 30 -10.65 -50.75 -9.24
CA LYS A 30 -9.64 -50.38 -8.26
C LYS A 30 -8.55 -51.44 -8.22
N PRO A 31 -7.28 -51.08 -7.96
CA PRO A 31 -6.22 -52.05 -7.70
C PRO A 31 -6.55 -52.89 -6.46
N GLN A 32 -6.04 -54.11 -6.40
CA GLN A 32 -6.14 -54.94 -5.21
C GLN A 32 -5.16 -54.46 -4.14
N GLU A 33 -5.58 -54.47 -2.88
CA GLU A 33 -4.71 -54.23 -1.74
C GLU A 33 -3.85 -55.48 -1.50
N ILE A 34 -2.54 -55.31 -1.59
CA ILE A 34 -1.52 -56.35 -1.36
C ILE A 34 -0.76 -55.96 -0.10
N PRO A 35 -0.58 -56.86 0.88
CA PRO A 35 0.21 -56.57 2.08
C PRO A 35 1.62 -56.09 1.73
N ASN A 36 2.04 -54.97 2.29
CA ASN A 36 3.39 -54.44 2.08
C ASN A 36 4.41 -55.26 2.90
N PRO A 37 5.35 -55.99 2.27
CA PRO A 37 6.35 -56.77 3.00
C PRO A 37 7.37 -55.88 3.74
N ASN A 38 7.46 -54.60 3.37
CA ASN A 38 8.31 -53.60 4.01
C ASN A 38 7.53 -52.74 5.01
N TYR A 39 6.39 -53.22 5.53
CA TYR A 39 5.67 -52.53 6.59
C TYR A 39 6.41 -52.70 7.93
N PHE A 40 6.59 -51.60 8.64
CA PHE A 40 7.15 -51.57 9.98
C PHE A 40 6.48 -50.45 10.79
N GLU A 41 6.50 -50.60 12.11
CA GLU A 41 6.06 -49.59 13.07
C GLU A 41 7.29 -49.09 13.85
N LEU A 42 7.38 -47.78 14.07
CA LEU A 42 8.38 -47.15 14.94
C LEU A 42 7.61 -46.42 16.05
N GLU A 43 7.84 -46.82 17.30
CA GLU A 43 7.26 -46.17 18.48
C GLU A 43 8.06 -44.90 18.85
N GLU A 44 9.39 -44.98 18.81
CA GLU A 44 10.31 -43.86 18.96
C GLU A 44 11.24 -43.79 17.73
N PRO A 45 11.23 -42.69 16.94
CA PRO A 45 12.16 -42.53 15.83
C PRO A 45 13.57 -42.18 16.34
N ASP A 46 14.58 -42.93 15.87
CA ASP A 46 15.99 -42.61 16.09
C ASP A 46 16.42 -41.46 15.17
N PHE A 47 17.03 -40.42 15.73
CA PHE A 47 17.45 -39.21 15.02
C PHE A 47 18.94 -38.94 15.22
N GLU A 48 19.65 -38.66 14.14
CA GLU A 48 21.02 -38.16 14.22
C GLU A 48 21.07 -36.79 14.96
N PRO A 49 22.13 -36.51 15.75
CA PRO A 49 22.25 -35.25 16.49
C PRO A 49 22.15 -34.00 15.59
N ILE A 50 21.22 -33.11 15.93
CA ILE A 50 20.97 -31.87 15.16
C ILE A 50 22.13 -30.89 15.35
N ALA A 51 22.93 -30.70 14.29
CA ALA A 51 24.12 -29.86 14.33
C ALA A 51 23.90 -28.40 13.87
N ALA A 52 22.86 -28.13 13.06
CA ALA A 52 22.64 -26.82 12.45
C ALA A 52 21.15 -26.55 12.15
N ILE A 53 20.80 -25.28 11.99
CA ILE A 53 19.50 -24.82 11.47
C ILE A 53 19.74 -24.12 10.14
N GLY A 54 18.97 -24.49 9.11
CA GLY A 54 18.83 -23.72 7.87
C GLY A 54 17.40 -23.19 7.74
N ILE A 55 17.25 -21.98 7.17
CA ILE A 55 15.95 -21.44 6.75
C ILE A 55 15.99 -21.36 5.23
N GLU A 56 15.28 -22.27 4.57
CA GLU A 56 15.10 -22.28 3.12
C GLU A 56 13.63 -21.96 2.80
N ILE A 57 13.39 -20.91 2.03
CA ILE A 57 12.05 -20.49 1.63
C ILE A 57 12.08 -19.92 0.22
N TRP A 58 11.05 -20.24 -0.57
CA TRP A 58 10.79 -19.59 -1.85
C TRP A 58 9.65 -18.58 -1.68
N THR A 59 9.94 -17.30 -1.88
CA THR A 59 8.98 -16.19 -1.75
C THR A 59 9.14 -15.23 -2.93
N MET A 60 8.03 -14.60 -3.34
CA MET A 60 8.03 -13.48 -4.30
C MET A 60 7.89 -12.13 -3.59
N GLN A 61 7.78 -12.15 -2.25
CA GLN A 61 7.55 -11.01 -1.38
C GLN A 61 8.76 -10.84 -0.44
N ASP A 62 9.31 -9.63 -0.44
CA ASP A 62 10.36 -9.20 0.48
C ASP A 62 9.80 -8.78 1.85
N GLY A 63 10.69 -8.47 2.80
CA GLY A 63 10.32 -7.94 4.12
C GLY A 63 10.01 -8.99 5.20
N ILE A 64 10.28 -10.27 4.94
CA ILE A 64 10.14 -11.33 5.94
C ILE A 64 11.26 -11.20 6.99
N LEU A 65 10.88 -10.98 8.25
CA LEU A 65 11.79 -10.81 9.38
C LEU A 65 11.71 -12.01 10.33
N PHE A 66 12.78 -12.79 10.41
CA PHE A 66 12.91 -13.88 11.38
C PHE A 66 13.52 -13.36 12.69
N GLY A 67 13.00 -13.82 13.82
CA GLY A 67 13.52 -13.50 15.15
C GLY A 67 13.06 -14.53 16.17
N ASN A 68 13.66 -14.49 17.37
CA ASN A 68 13.27 -15.33 18.50
C ASN A 68 13.33 -16.86 18.24
N ILE A 69 14.28 -17.31 17.42
CA ILE A 69 14.54 -18.74 17.19
C ILE A 69 15.00 -19.38 18.51
N LEU A 70 14.36 -20.48 18.90
CA LEU A 70 14.65 -21.26 20.09
C LEU A 70 14.62 -22.75 19.71
N ILE A 71 15.66 -23.50 20.10
CA ILE A 71 15.62 -24.96 20.20
C ILE A 71 15.58 -25.29 21.69
N ALA A 72 14.62 -26.09 22.12
CA ALA A 72 14.52 -26.61 23.48
C ALA A 72 13.75 -27.95 23.47
N ASP A 73 14.02 -28.77 24.47
CA ASP A 73 13.32 -30.00 24.82
C ASP A 73 12.15 -29.76 25.80
N ASP A 74 12.26 -28.76 26.68
CA ASP A 74 11.21 -28.40 27.65
C ASP A 74 10.25 -27.30 27.13
N GLU A 75 8.95 -27.63 27.12
CA GLU A 75 7.85 -26.71 26.80
C GLU A 75 7.82 -25.47 27.72
N LYS A 76 8.18 -25.60 29.00
CA LYS A 76 8.15 -24.49 29.97
C LYS A 76 9.17 -23.40 29.62
N VAL A 77 10.33 -23.80 29.10
CA VAL A 77 11.35 -22.87 28.60
C VAL A 77 10.80 -22.10 27.40
N ALA A 78 10.14 -22.78 26.46
CA ALA A 78 9.49 -22.13 25.32
C ALA A 78 8.35 -21.19 25.74
N GLU A 79 7.50 -21.57 26.70
CA GLU A 79 6.44 -20.69 27.21
C GLU A 79 7.03 -19.43 27.85
N SER A 80 8.02 -19.57 28.74
CA SER A 80 8.64 -18.42 29.41
C SER A 80 9.21 -17.41 28.38
N LEU A 81 9.93 -17.90 27.37
CA LEU A 81 10.52 -17.06 26.32
C LEU A 81 9.44 -16.40 25.45
N ARG A 82 8.33 -17.09 25.17
CA ARG A 82 7.17 -16.54 24.47
C ARG A 82 6.51 -15.40 25.25
N GLN A 83 6.28 -15.57 26.56
CA GLN A 83 5.65 -14.55 27.40
C GLN A 83 6.58 -13.34 27.60
N THR A 84 7.88 -13.55 27.84
CA THR A 84 8.82 -12.46 28.11
C THR A 84 9.29 -11.71 26.85
N LYS A 85 9.61 -12.40 25.75
CA LYS A 85 10.21 -11.76 24.56
C LYS A 85 9.21 -11.50 23.44
N TRP A 86 8.45 -12.52 23.03
CA TRP A 86 7.57 -12.39 21.86
C TRP A 86 6.33 -11.56 22.18
N LYS A 87 5.63 -11.87 23.28
CA LYS A 87 4.33 -11.26 23.62
C LYS A 87 4.43 -9.75 23.86
N VAL A 88 5.42 -9.32 24.63
CA VAL A 88 5.67 -7.88 24.90
C VAL A 88 5.90 -7.10 23.60
N LYS A 89 6.65 -7.67 22.65
CA LYS A 89 6.85 -7.07 21.32
C LYS A 89 5.54 -7.08 20.51
N PHE A 90 4.86 -8.23 20.45
CA PHE A 90 3.66 -8.46 19.66
C PHE A 90 2.49 -7.56 20.06
N ASP A 91 2.25 -7.38 21.36
CA ASP A 91 1.14 -6.54 21.83
C ASP A 91 1.35 -5.07 21.40
N VAL A 92 2.58 -4.55 21.50
CA VAL A 92 2.95 -3.20 21.03
C VAL A 92 2.87 -3.06 19.50
N GLU A 93 3.34 -4.06 18.75
CA GLU A 93 3.26 -4.05 17.27
C GLU A 93 1.81 -4.12 16.79
N LYS A 94 0.97 -4.91 17.46
CA LYS A 94 -0.47 -5.04 17.15
C LYS A 94 -1.25 -3.77 17.44
N GLU A 95 -0.90 -3.02 18.48
CA GLU A 95 -1.49 -1.70 18.75
C GLU A 95 -1.07 -0.66 17.69
N LYS A 96 0.20 -0.67 17.27
CA LYS A 96 0.68 0.19 16.18
C LYS A 96 0.01 -0.12 14.85
N GLN A 97 -0.06 -1.41 14.47
CA GLN A 97 -0.76 -1.85 13.26
C GLN A 97 -2.22 -1.39 13.26
N LYS A 98 -2.96 -1.56 14.37
CA LYS A 98 -4.34 -1.05 14.49
C LYS A 98 -4.43 0.47 14.32
N ALA A 99 -3.47 1.23 14.81
CA ALA A 99 -3.43 2.68 14.66
C ALA A 99 -3.11 3.09 13.21
N GLU A 100 -2.17 2.39 12.56
CA GLU A 100 -1.81 2.58 11.16
C GLU A 100 -2.98 2.20 10.24
N ASP A 101 -3.61 1.03 10.43
CA ASP A 101 -4.81 0.58 9.72
C ASP A 101 -5.98 1.58 9.89
N ALA A 102 -6.16 2.17 11.07
CA ALA A 102 -7.19 3.17 11.32
C ALA A 102 -6.91 4.53 10.65
N VAL A 103 -5.65 4.81 10.27
CA VAL A 103 -5.23 6.04 9.55
C VAL A 103 -5.18 5.80 8.04
N SER A 104 -4.76 4.62 7.59
CA SER A 104 -4.68 4.22 6.19
C SER A 104 -5.99 3.67 5.63
N GLY A 105 -6.94 3.29 6.48
CA GLY A 105 -8.32 3.05 6.08
C GLY A 105 -8.93 4.30 5.45
N THR A 106 -9.56 4.16 4.29
CA THR A 106 -10.14 5.26 3.50
C THR A 106 -11.22 6.06 4.23
N ASP A 107 -11.73 5.57 5.36
CA ASP A 107 -12.64 6.26 6.27
C ASP A 107 -11.97 7.34 7.15
N GLY A 108 -10.64 7.30 7.32
CA GLY A 108 -9.91 8.28 8.13
C GLY A 108 -10.03 9.71 7.58
N LEU A 109 -9.91 9.87 6.26
CA LEU A 109 -10.02 11.16 5.57
C LEU A 109 -11.41 11.79 5.69
N SER A 110 -12.47 10.99 5.56
CA SER A 110 -13.85 11.49 5.68
C SER A 110 -14.20 11.83 7.14
N GLY A 111 -13.69 11.07 8.12
CA GLY A 111 -13.79 11.38 9.54
C GLY A 111 -13.06 12.64 9.96
N ILE A 112 -11.90 12.92 9.35
CA ILE A 112 -11.15 14.17 9.55
C ILE A 112 -11.88 15.37 8.92
N GLN A 113 -12.39 15.23 7.70
CA GLN A 113 -13.16 16.28 7.02
C GLN A 113 -14.36 16.74 7.86
N LYS A 114 -15.17 15.80 8.36
CA LYS A 114 -16.34 16.13 9.22
C LYS A 114 -15.95 16.96 10.44
N LYS A 115 -14.95 16.52 11.22
CA LYS A 115 -14.47 17.25 12.41
C LYS A 115 -13.95 18.66 12.09
N VAL A 116 -13.34 18.84 10.91
CA VAL A 116 -12.89 20.15 10.44
C VAL A 116 -14.09 21.04 10.09
N PHE A 117 -15.11 20.51 9.42
CA PHE A 117 -16.34 21.25 9.12
C PHE A 117 -17.13 21.63 10.38
N ASP A 118 -17.28 20.72 11.33
CA ASP A 118 -17.93 20.98 12.63
C ASP A 118 -17.28 22.17 13.35
N LEU A 119 -15.94 22.22 13.36
CA LEU A 119 -15.18 23.32 13.95
C LEU A 119 -15.39 24.65 13.20
N LEU A 120 -15.49 24.62 11.86
CA LEU A 120 -15.76 25.82 11.06
C LEU A 120 -17.17 26.38 11.32
N TYR A 121 -18.18 25.53 11.45
CA TYR A 121 -19.52 25.95 11.84
C TYR A 121 -19.55 26.51 13.27
N GLN A 122 -18.82 25.90 14.22
CA GLN A 122 -18.70 26.43 15.58
C GLN A 122 -18.01 27.81 15.62
N ILE A 123 -16.98 28.03 14.78
CA ILE A 123 -16.31 29.34 14.66
C ILE A 123 -17.25 30.38 14.02
N ALA A 124 -18.07 29.98 13.05
CA ALA A 124 -19.05 30.86 12.41
C ALA A 124 -20.15 31.37 13.37
N ASP A 125 -20.38 30.68 14.50
CA ASP A 125 -21.37 31.04 15.52
C ASP A 125 -20.84 32.00 16.60
N ILE A 126 -19.58 32.45 16.50
CA ILE A 126 -18.97 33.40 17.45
C ILE A 126 -19.62 34.80 17.28
N PRO A 127 -20.04 35.48 18.37
CA PRO A 127 -20.77 36.76 18.30
C PRO A 127 -20.09 37.86 17.47
N PHE A 128 -18.75 37.86 17.42
CA PHE A 128 -17.93 38.79 16.63
C PHE A 128 -18.12 38.66 15.11
N LEU A 129 -18.50 37.47 14.61
CA LEU A 129 -18.69 37.20 13.17
C LEU A 129 -20.16 37.29 12.73
N SER A 130 -21.08 37.60 13.66
CA SER A 130 -22.54 37.62 13.45
C SER A 130 -23.00 38.41 12.22
N GLN A 131 -22.40 39.57 11.93
CA GLN A 131 -22.79 40.40 10.77
C GLN A 131 -22.42 39.79 9.40
N HIS A 132 -21.61 38.74 9.36
CA HIS A 132 -21.22 38.02 8.15
C HIS A 132 -21.54 36.51 8.22
N LYS A 133 -22.26 36.08 9.26
CA LYS A 133 -22.60 34.67 9.53
C LYS A 133 -23.17 33.96 8.32
N ASP A 134 -24.20 34.53 7.70
CA ASP A 134 -24.88 33.91 6.54
C ASP A 134 -23.92 33.68 5.37
N LYS A 135 -23.02 34.64 5.10
CA LYS A 135 -22.00 34.53 4.04
C LYS A 135 -20.92 33.50 4.37
N ILE A 136 -20.55 33.37 5.64
CA ILE A 136 -19.57 32.39 6.11
C ILE A 136 -20.17 30.98 6.01
N ILE A 137 -21.41 30.80 6.44
CA ILE A 137 -22.16 29.53 6.31
C ILE A 137 -22.31 29.14 4.83
N ASP A 138 -22.72 30.07 3.96
CA ASP A 138 -22.79 29.87 2.50
C ASP A 138 -21.47 29.37 1.91
N ILE A 139 -20.34 29.91 2.38
CA ILE A 139 -19.00 29.52 1.93
C ILE A 139 -18.63 28.13 2.44
N ILE A 140 -18.95 27.79 3.69
CA ILE A 140 -18.69 26.47 4.28
C ILE A 140 -19.53 25.39 3.58
N GLU A 141 -20.82 25.65 3.34
CA GLU A 141 -21.74 24.71 2.65
C GLU A 141 -21.34 24.50 1.18
N ARG A 142 -20.89 25.56 0.49
CA ARG A 142 -20.31 25.45 -0.87
C ARG A 142 -19.01 24.66 -0.86
N ALA A 143 -18.20 24.77 0.20
CA ALA A 143 -17.01 23.98 0.35
C ALA A 143 -17.38 22.49 0.50
N GLU A 144 -18.26 22.13 1.44
CA GLU A 144 -18.68 20.74 1.67
C GLU A 144 -19.17 20.06 0.38
N LYS A 145 -19.87 20.79 -0.49
CA LYS A 145 -20.35 20.31 -1.80
C LYS A 145 -19.30 20.29 -2.92
N GLN A 146 -18.11 20.86 -2.74
CA GLN A 146 -17.09 21.03 -3.79
C GLN A 146 -15.66 20.75 -3.25
N PRO A 147 -15.11 19.54 -3.44
CA PRO A 147 -13.82 19.14 -2.86
C PRO A 147 -12.60 19.93 -3.40
N ASN A 148 -12.75 20.66 -4.51
CA ASN A 148 -11.71 21.55 -5.01
C ASN A 148 -11.71 22.92 -4.31
N LEU A 149 -12.87 23.34 -3.77
CA LEU A 149 -13.04 24.62 -3.08
C LEU A 149 -12.70 24.51 -1.58
N THR A 150 -12.97 23.35 -0.96
CA THR A 150 -12.54 23.05 0.43
C THR A 150 -11.06 23.29 0.64
N LEU A 151 -10.22 22.80 -0.27
CA LEU A 151 -8.78 22.88 -0.16
C LEU A 151 -8.30 24.34 -0.15
N GLY A 152 -8.85 25.18 -1.03
CA GLY A 152 -8.56 26.62 -1.07
C GLY A 152 -8.96 27.35 0.20
N ILE A 153 -10.16 27.07 0.74
CA ILE A 153 -10.66 27.65 1.99
C ILE A 153 -9.79 27.23 3.18
N LEU A 154 -9.47 25.94 3.32
CA LEU A 154 -8.60 25.44 4.38
C LEU A 154 -7.20 26.05 4.32
N ILE A 155 -6.60 26.15 3.12
CA ILE A 155 -5.32 26.84 2.92
C ILE A 155 -5.41 28.31 3.36
N SER A 156 -6.46 29.03 2.96
CA SER A 156 -6.65 30.44 3.37
C SER A 156 -6.75 30.62 4.88
N ILE A 157 -7.46 29.71 5.57
CA ILE A 157 -7.64 29.75 7.03
C ILE A 157 -6.31 29.47 7.74
N VAL A 158 -5.54 28.49 7.27
CA VAL A 158 -4.19 28.21 7.77
C VAL A 158 -3.27 29.42 7.56
N ILE A 159 -3.33 30.11 6.41
CA ILE A 159 -2.55 31.34 6.15
C ILE A 159 -2.97 32.49 7.08
N VAL A 160 -4.28 32.68 7.33
CA VAL A 160 -4.78 33.70 8.27
C VAL A 160 -4.30 33.40 9.70
N ILE A 161 -4.42 32.15 10.16
CA ILE A 161 -3.94 31.74 11.49
C ILE A 161 -2.42 31.92 11.59
N PHE A 162 -1.66 31.48 10.59
CA PHE A 162 -0.20 31.62 10.54
C PHE A 162 0.25 33.09 10.53
N THR A 163 -0.44 33.96 9.79
CA THR A 163 -0.12 35.40 9.77
C THR A 163 -0.51 36.11 11.05
N VAL A 164 -1.59 35.72 11.73
CA VAL A 164 -1.93 36.21 13.08
C VAL A 164 -0.89 35.77 14.10
N ILE A 165 -0.47 34.50 14.07
CA ILE A 165 0.59 33.97 14.95
C ILE A 165 1.93 34.69 14.69
N LEU A 166 2.33 34.88 13.42
CA LEU A 166 3.51 35.69 13.06
C LEU A 166 3.39 37.14 13.55
N LYS A 167 2.22 37.77 13.47
CA LYS A 167 1.97 39.13 13.99
C LYS A 167 2.07 39.20 15.51
N ILE A 168 1.72 38.14 16.23
CA ILE A 168 1.87 38.05 17.68
C ILE A 168 3.34 37.83 18.08
N ILE A 169 4.06 36.94 17.39
CA ILE A 169 5.46 36.61 17.69
C ILE A 169 6.43 37.73 17.27
N PHE A 170 6.23 38.35 16.11
CA PHE A 170 7.10 39.39 15.54
C PHE A 170 6.54 40.82 15.70
N GLY A 171 5.45 41.01 16.45
CA GLY A 171 4.77 42.30 16.65
C GLY A 171 5.47 43.28 17.62
N GLY A 172 6.66 42.96 18.11
CA GLY A 172 7.40 43.76 19.09
C GLY A 172 8.26 44.86 18.49
N LYS A 173 7.83 46.13 18.65
CA LYS A 173 8.59 47.41 18.56
C LYS A 173 9.82 47.47 17.64
N LYS A 174 9.72 48.27 16.57
CA LYS A 174 10.89 48.80 15.84
C LYS A 174 11.69 49.77 16.74
N PRO A 175 13.01 49.62 16.91
CA PRO A 175 13.88 50.72 17.33
C PRO A 175 14.16 51.67 16.15
N ALA A 176 14.40 52.94 16.43
CA ALA A 176 14.70 53.96 15.41
C ALA A 176 16.10 53.76 14.81
N LYS A 177 16.24 54.02 13.51
CA LYS A 177 17.53 54.01 12.81
C LYS A 177 18.11 55.43 12.84
N VAL A 178 19.27 55.59 13.45
CA VAL A 178 20.09 56.81 13.36
C VAL A 178 20.92 56.74 12.08
N GLU A 179 21.07 57.88 11.41
CA GLU A 179 21.84 58.04 10.18
C GLU A 179 23.33 58.22 10.48
N ASP A 180 24.21 57.73 9.59
CA ASP A 180 25.51 58.38 9.35
C ASP A 180 26.11 57.94 7.99
N LYS A 181 26.59 58.93 7.24
CA LYS A 181 27.37 58.90 5.97
C LYS A 181 27.91 60.34 5.75
N PRO A 182 29.02 60.59 5.02
CA PRO A 182 29.48 59.92 3.78
C PRO A 182 30.84 59.18 4.02
N ALA A 183 31.82 58.98 3.13
CA ALA A 183 32.13 59.45 1.76
C ALA A 183 32.81 58.35 0.88
N PRO A 184 33.68 58.59 -0.14
CA PRO A 184 33.21 58.25 -1.50
C PRO A 184 34.17 57.44 -2.43
N VAL A 185 33.58 57.05 -3.58
CA VAL A 185 34.11 56.65 -4.92
C VAL A 185 35.08 55.47 -5.11
N ALA A 186 34.60 54.46 -5.87
CA ALA A 186 35.09 54.12 -7.22
C ALA A 186 34.08 53.25 -8.03
N GLU A 187 33.61 53.78 -9.16
CA GLU A 187 33.46 53.17 -10.53
C GLU A 187 32.88 51.74 -10.72
N THR A 188 31.66 51.57 -11.29
CA THR A 188 31.29 51.28 -12.72
C THR A 188 31.70 49.88 -13.24
N SER A 189 30.99 49.14 -14.11
CA SER A 189 29.82 49.35 -15.00
C SER A 189 29.04 48.01 -15.24
N ASN A 190 27.70 47.96 -15.23
CA ASN A 190 26.73 47.93 -16.36
C ASN A 190 26.56 46.66 -17.25
N LYS A 191 25.28 46.45 -17.65
CA LYS A 191 24.67 45.47 -18.59
C LYS A 191 24.43 44.04 -18.07
N GLU A 192 23.22 43.45 -18.03
CA GLU A 192 21.90 43.61 -18.68
C GLU A 192 21.67 42.80 -19.98
N GLY A 193 20.64 41.93 -19.93
CA GLY A 193 19.99 41.21 -21.05
C GLY A 193 20.73 39.98 -21.61
N THR A 194 20.08 39.01 -22.29
CA THR A 194 18.68 38.53 -22.31
C THR A 194 18.62 37.23 -23.14
N SER A 195 17.66 36.34 -22.86
CA SER A 195 17.05 35.29 -23.73
C SER A 195 17.79 34.78 -24.99
N GLY A 196 17.97 33.46 -25.14
CA GLY A 196 18.45 32.85 -26.40
C GLY A 196 18.45 31.32 -26.41
N GLU A 197 17.27 30.72 -26.48
CA GLU A 197 17.02 29.27 -26.56
C GLU A 197 17.55 28.60 -27.85
N LYS A 198 18.24 27.45 -27.72
CA LYS A 198 17.98 26.27 -28.56
C LYS A 198 18.60 24.98 -28.00
N ALA A 199 17.85 23.89 -28.11
CA ALA A 199 18.34 22.54 -27.91
C ALA A 199 19.04 22.00 -29.17
N GLU A 200 19.94 21.03 -29.01
CA GLU A 200 19.89 19.82 -29.83
C GLU A 200 20.61 18.64 -29.14
N GLU A 201 20.26 17.46 -29.63
CA GLU A 201 20.40 16.13 -29.05
C GLU A 201 21.71 15.46 -29.50
N ASN A 202 22.24 14.53 -28.71
CA ASN A 202 23.06 13.45 -29.25
C ASN A 202 23.13 12.25 -28.31
N GLU A 203 22.64 11.12 -28.81
CA GLU A 203 22.78 9.80 -28.21
C GLU A 203 24.22 9.29 -28.36
N LYS A 204 24.60 8.31 -27.54
CA LYS A 204 25.31 7.13 -28.06
C LYS A 204 25.22 5.93 -27.11
N GLU A 205 24.96 4.78 -27.73
CA GLU A 205 24.93 3.45 -27.13
C GLU A 205 26.36 2.87 -26.95
N ASP A 206 26.41 1.54 -26.82
CA ASP A 206 27.55 0.61 -26.70
C ASP A 206 27.83 0.19 -25.22
N ASP A 207 27.88 -1.11 -24.86
CA ASP A 207 27.90 -2.32 -25.69
C ASP A 207 27.40 -3.58 -24.93
N ALA A 208 27.11 -4.67 -25.64
CA ALA A 208 26.53 -5.90 -25.08
C ALA A 208 27.51 -7.11 -25.02
N ALA A 209 27.62 -7.77 -23.86
CA ALA A 209 28.27 -9.08 -23.72
C ALA A 209 27.86 -9.76 -22.38
N ALA A 210 27.77 -11.09 -22.23
CA ALA A 210 27.58 -12.20 -23.17
C ALA A 210 27.09 -13.43 -22.37
N ALA A 211 26.24 -14.28 -22.94
CA ALA A 211 25.68 -15.45 -22.22
C ALA A 211 26.64 -16.66 -22.21
N ALA A 212 26.74 -17.37 -21.08
CA ALA A 212 27.60 -18.54 -20.91
C ALA A 212 26.94 -19.86 -21.38
N PRO A 213 27.66 -20.79 -22.05
CA PRO A 213 27.07 -22.00 -22.62
C PRO A 213 27.00 -23.19 -21.65
N ARG A 214 25.87 -23.93 -21.71
CA ARG A 214 25.66 -25.21 -21.01
C ARG A 214 26.60 -26.30 -21.55
N ARG A 215 27.43 -26.91 -20.68
CA ARG A 215 28.17 -28.15 -21.02
C ARG A 215 27.28 -29.39 -20.81
N ARG A 216 27.09 -30.17 -21.87
CA ARG A 216 26.55 -31.54 -21.78
C ARG A 216 27.67 -32.49 -21.33
N ARG A 217 27.43 -33.33 -20.31
CA ARG A 217 28.31 -34.45 -19.97
C ARG A 217 27.95 -35.64 -20.88
N ARG A 218 28.97 -36.28 -21.45
CA ARG A 218 28.82 -37.48 -22.29
C ARG A 218 28.81 -38.71 -21.39
N GLU A 219 27.99 -39.69 -21.74
CA GLU A 219 28.00 -41.03 -21.14
C GLU A 219 29.30 -41.77 -21.49
N ASN A 220 29.68 -42.70 -20.61
CA ASN A 220 30.62 -43.79 -20.85
C ASN A 220 30.33 -44.88 -19.80
#